data_AF-A0A7V5SD40-F1
#
_entry.id   AF-A0A7V5SD40-F1
#
_cell.length_a   1.000
_cell.length_b   1.000
_cell.length_c   1.000
_cell.angle_alpha   90.00
_cell.angle_beta   90.00
_cell.angle_gamma   90.00
#
_symmetry.space_group_name_H-M   'P 1'
#
loop_
_entity.id
_entity.type
_entity.pdbx_description
1 polymer ?
#
loop_
_entity_poly.entity_id
_entity_poly.type
_entity_poly.pdbx_seq_one_letter_code
_entity_poly.pdbx_strand_id
1 'polypeptide(L)'
;MSKLPYPWMRWLPLVAKGLLLVWACTPRVPEIDEIDDMRSEMRRLLESHGAQSEVFMTKALTLARKQEDFAKKYPNHPSVPRMLVEAAEIYGTYFGDAQKAVQLLRIIDLRFRQKSPVAPKALFYEAFLYETMLNDTAKARQCYEDFLQYYPDHELAKDARLSLENLGKSPEEVIEKILKGQPTSRQ
;
A
#
# COMPACT_ATOMS: atom_id res chain seq x y z
N MET A 1 -54.25 -11.24 -22.00
CA MET A 1 -53.72 -12.50 -21.42
C MET A 1 -52.61 -13.02 -22.33
N SER A 2 -51.37 -12.56 -22.11
CA SER A 2 -50.20 -12.91 -22.91
C SER A 2 -49.49 -14.12 -22.30
N LYS A 3 -49.36 -15.22 -23.07
CA LYS A 3 -48.63 -16.43 -22.68
C LYS A 3 -47.16 -16.25 -23.06
N LEU A 4 -46.26 -16.30 -22.07
CA LEU A 4 -44.81 -16.22 -22.28
C LEU A 4 -44.30 -17.45 -23.08
N PRO A 5 -43.27 -17.31 -23.94
CA PRO A 5 -43.13 -18.17 -25.10
C PRO A 5 -41.88 -19.07 -25.09
N TYR A 6 -41.38 -19.57 -23.95
CA TYR A 6 -40.21 -20.46 -24.01
C TYR A 6 -40.20 -21.56 -22.93
N PRO A 7 -40.18 -22.87 -23.31
CA PRO A 7 -40.33 -24.00 -22.38
C PRO A 7 -39.07 -24.32 -21.55
N TRP A 8 -37.91 -23.74 -21.87
CA TRP A 8 -36.65 -23.97 -21.15
C TRP A 8 -36.54 -23.16 -19.83
N MET A 9 -37.39 -22.16 -19.61
CA MET A 9 -37.41 -21.36 -18.37
C MET A 9 -38.00 -22.10 -17.14
N ARG A 10 -38.51 -23.33 -17.31
CA ARG A 10 -39.06 -24.14 -16.18
C ARG A 10 -37.98 -24.90 -15.39
N TRP A 11 -36.75 -24.94 -15.88
CA TRP A 11 -35.62 -25.63 -15.23
C TRP A 11 -34.62 -24.67 -14.54
N LEU A 12 -34.93 -23.36 -14.51
CA LEU A 12 -34.09 -22.34 -13.87
C LEU A 12 -33.89 -22.47 -12.34
N PRO A 13 -34.69 -23.19 -11.52
CA PRO A 13 -34.38 -23.30 -10.09
C PRO A 13 -33.46 -24.48 -9.72
N LEU A 14 -33.02 -25.31 -10.68
CA LEU A 14 -32.17 -26.49 -10.37
C LEU A 14 -30.68 -26.27 -10.63
N VAL A 15 -30.29 -25.32 -11.48
CA VAL A 15 -28.87 -24.94 -11.63
C VAL A 15 -28.40 -24.03 -10.48
N ALA A 16 -29.33 -23.31 -9.84
CA ALA A 16 -29.04 -22.40 -8.73
C ALA A 16 -28.78 -23.11 -7.38
N LYS A 17 -29.14 -24.39 -7.23
CA LYS A 17 -28.97 -25.13 -5.96
C LYS A 17 -27.67 -25.93 -5.86
N GLY A 18 -26.96 -26.14 -6.97
CA GLY A 18 -25.66 -26.84 -7.00
C GLY A 18 -24.45 -25.95 -6.72
N LEU A 19 -24.61 -24.63 -6.70
CA LEU A 19 -23.51 -23.66 -6.64
C LEU A 19 -23.22 -23.11 -5.22
N LEU A 20 -23.79 -23.72 -4.17
CA LEU A 20 -23.72 -23.23 -2.78
C LEU A 20 -22.80 -24.03 -1.85
N LEU A 21 -22.01 -24.99 -2.35
CA LEU A 21 -21.19 -25.89 -1.50
C LEU A 21 -19.66 -25.68 -1.58
N VAL A 22 -19.17 -24.62 -2.22
CA VAL A 22 -17.70 -24.40 -2.37
C VAL A 22 -17.17 -23.25 -1.49
N TRP A 23 -18.02 -22.58 -0.71
CA TRP A 23 -17.62 -21.39 0.07
C TRP A 23 -17.29 -21.66 1.54
N ALA A 24 -16.95 -22.91 1.91
CA ALA A 24 -16.74 -23.29 3.32
C ALA A 24 -15.32 -23.77 3.65
N CYS A 25 -14.36 -23.71 2.72
CA CYS A 25 -13.01 -24.19 2.95
C CYS A 25 -11.95 -23.23 2.40
N THR A 26 -11.85 -22.02 2.95
CA THR A 26 -10.55 -21.36 2.98
C THR A 26 -9.73 -22.01 4.10
N PRO A 27 -8.56 -22.60 3.82
CA PRO A 27 -7.73 -23.18 4.87
C PRO A 27 -7.35 -22.09 5.87
N ARG A 28 -7.58 -22.33 7.16
CA ARG A 28 -7.15 -21.42 8.22
C ARG A 28 -5.63 -21.32 8.19
N VAL A 29 -5.11 -20.10 8.18
CA VAL A 29 -3.66 -19.82 8.23
C VAL A 29 -3.38 -19.15 9.58
N PRO A 30 -2.99 -19.91 10.63
CA PRO A 30 -2.80 -19.39 12.00
C PRO A 30 -1.81 -18.22 12.08
N GLU A 31 -0.85 -18.15 11.16
CA GLU A 31 0.12 -17.08 11.10
C GLU A 31 -0.53 -15.70 10.82
N ILE A 32 -1.71 -15.65 10.19
CA ILE A 32 -2.45 -14.40 10.01
C ILE A 32 -2.96 -13.89 11.35
N ASP A 33 -3.55 -14.77 12.17
CA ASP A 33 -4.05 -14.42 13.49
C ASP A 33 -2.91 -13.89 14.38
N GLU A 34 -1.75 -14.56 14.35
CA GLU A 34 -0.52 -14.12 15.05
C GLU A 34 -0.06 -12.72 14.59
N ILE A 35 -0.02 -12.47 13.28
CA ILE A 35 0.37 -11.17 12.72
C ILE A 35 -0.62 -10.06 13.12
N ASP A 36 -1.92 -10.37 13.13
CA ASP A 36 -2.96 -9.40 13.48
C ASP A 36 -2.93 -9.03 14.97
N ASP A 37 -2.65 -10.01 15.84
CA ASP A 37 -2.41 -9.79 17.28
C ASP A 37 -1.17 -8.92 17.51
N MET A 38 -0.06 -9.24 16.82
CA MET A 38 1.17 -8.44 16.89
C MET A 38 0.97 -7.01 16.40
N ARG A 39 0.19 -6.80 15.33
CA ARG A 39 -0.17 -5.47 14.83
C ARG A 39 -0.94 -4.68 15.89
N SER A 40 -1.91 -5.33 16.53
CA SER A 40 -2.72 -4.71 17.59
C SER A 40 -1.87 -4.34 18.81
N GLU A 41 -0.93 -5.20 19.17
CA GLU A 41 0.03 -4.93 20.25
C GLU A 41 1.00 -3.81 19.90
N MET A 42 1.58 -3.80 18.70
CA MET A 42 2.45 -2.73 18.23
C MET A 42 1.74 -1.37 18.31
N ARG A 43 0.47 -1.29 17.91
CA ARG A 43 -0.35 -0.07 18.03
C ARG A 43 -0.49 0.37 19.49
N ARG A 44 -0.83 -0.54 20.40
CA ARG A 44 -0.93 -0.21 21.83
C ARG A 44 0.41 0.28 22.40
N LEU A 45 1.53 -0.32 21.99
CA LEU A 45 2.86 0.12 22.42
C LEU A 45 3.20 1.50 21.87
N LEU A 46 2.82 1.80 20.62
CA LEU A 46 2.99 3.13 20.04
C LEU A 46 2.25 4.20 20.86
N GLU A 47 1.00 3.93 21.23
CA GLU A 47 0.17 4.85 22.01
C GLU A 47 0.67 5.03 23.46
N SER A 48 1.15 3.96 24.09
CA SER A 48 1.53 3.98 25.51
C SER A 48 2.99 4.38 25.77
N HIS A 49 3.92 4.03 24.88
CA HIS A 49 5.36 4.23 25.09
C HIS A 49 6.02 5.10 24.01
N GLY A 50 5.34 5.32 22.88
CA GLY A 50 5.86 6.09 21.76
C GLY A 50 6.81 5.31 20.85
N ALA A 51 7.05 5.88 19.66
CA ALA A 51 7.80 5.25 18.57
C ALA A 51 9.29 5.04 18.85
N GLN A 52 9.85 5.72 19.86
CA GLN A 52 11.27 5.62 20.21
C GLN A 52 11.53 4.61 21.34
N SER A 53 10.49 4.02 21.92
CA SER A 53 10.65 3.06 23.01
C SER A 53 11.20 1.73 22.49
N GLU A 54 12.10 1.12 23.27
CA GLU A 54 12.71 -0.18 22.93
C GLU A 54 11.66 -1.28 22.72
N VAL A 55 10.61 -1.30 23.56
CA VAL A 55 9.52 -2.27 23.48
C VAL A 55 8.73 -2.13 22.18
N PHE A 56 8.45 -0.91 21.75
CA PHE A 56 7.79 -0.64 20.47
C PHE A 56 8.70 -1.08 19.30
N MET A 57 9.96 -0.64 19.32
CA MET A 57 10.92 -0.93 18.24
C MET A 57 11.13 -2.43 18.07
N THR A 58 11.28 -3.16 19.18
CA THR A 58 11.40 -4.63 19.15
C THR A 58 10.17 -5.29 18.55
N LYS A 59 8.96 -4.85 18.94
CA LYS A 59 7.70 -5.37 18.39
C LYS A 59 7.56 -5.05 16.91
N ALA A 60 7.84 -3.83 16.50
CA ALA A 60 7.76 -3.38 15.11
C ALA A 60 8.68 -4.21 14.21
N LEU A 61 9.96 -4.39 14.60
CA LEU A 61 10.90 -5.20 13.83
C LEU A 61 10.45 -6.66 13.73
N THR A 62 9.94 -7.22 14.83
CA THR A 62 9.46 -8.60 14.85
C THR A 62 8.24 -8.78 13.94
N LEU A 63 7.30 -7.82 13.95
CA LEU A 63 6.13 -7.81 13.08
C LEU A 63 6.54 -7.75 11.60
N ALA A 64 7.41 -6.82 11.22
CA ALA A 64 7.86 -6.68 9.83
C ALA A 64 8.53 -7.98 9.32
N ARG A 65 9.39 -8.60 10.14
CA ARG A 65 10.01 -9.90 9.80
C ARG A 65 8.99 -11.01 9.61
N LYS A 66 7.99 -11.11 10.50
CA LYS A 66 6.92 -12.10 10.37
C LYS A 66 6.10 -11.91 9.09
N GLN A 67 5.83 -10.66 8.72
CA GLN A 67 5.14 -10.32 7.48
C GLN A 67 5.95 -10.68 6.23
N GLU A 68 7.26 -10.45 6.25
CA GLU A 68 8.15 -10.90 5.18
C GLU A 68 8.16 -12.43 5.05
N ASP A 69 8.27 -13.15 6.16
CA ASP A 69 8.31 -14.61 6.16
C ASP A 69 6.98 -15.20 5.69
N PHE A 70 5.86 -14.59 6.08
CA PHE A 70 4.54 -14.92 5.55
C PHE A 70 4.49 -14.71 4.03
N ALA A 71 4.95 -13.56 3.54
CA ALA A 71 4.97 -13.24 2.11
C ALA A 71 5.84 -14.22 1.30
N LYS A 72 6.95 -14.70 1.87
CA LYS A 72 7.78 -15.75 1.24
C LYS A 72 7.08 -17.10 1.21
N LYS A 73 6.41 -17.46 2.31
CA LYS A 73 5.73 -18.76 2.46
C LYS A 73 4.45 -18.86 1.62
N TYR A 74 3.68 -17.78 1.53
CA TYR A 74 2.40 -17.72 0.84
C TYR A 74 2.36 -16.59 -0.21
N PRO A 75 3.20 -16.64 -1.25
CA PRO A 75 3.46 -15.49 -2.12
C PRO A 75 2.25 -14.98 -2.89
N ASN A 76 1.19 -15.77 -3.06
CA ASN A 76 -0.03 -15.40 -3.77
C ASN A 76 -1.22 -15.16 -2.82
N HIS A 77 -1.00 -15.18 -1.51
CA HIS A 77 -2.08 -14.96 -0.56
C HIS A 77 -2.60 -13.51 -0.63
N PRO A 78 -3.93 -13.27 -0.58
CA PRO A 78 -4.51 -11.92 -0.75
C PRO A 78 -4.00 -10.86 0.23
N SER A 79 -3.55 -11.26 1.42
CA SER A 79 -3.01 -10.35 2.44
C SER A 79 -1.58 -9.87 2.16
N VAL A 80 -0.83 -10.56 1.28
CA VAL A 80 0.60 -10.27 1.05
C VAL A 80 0.86 -8.82 0.63
N PRO A 81 0.12 -8.22 -0.34
CA PRO A 81 0.38 -6.84 -0.73
C PRO A 81 0.30 -5.88 0.46
N ARG A 82 -0.71 -6.03 1.34
CA ARG A 82 -0.87 -5.19 2.52
C ARG A 82 0.28 -5.39 3.51
N MET A 83 0.65 -6.64 3.77
CA MET A 83 1.75 -6.98 4.67
C MET A 83 3.10 -6.43 4.18
N LEU A 84 3.34 -6.45 2.87
CA LEU A 84 4.56 -5.87 2.29
C LEU A 84 4.60 -4.35 2.41
N VAL A 85 3.47 -3.64 2.21
CA VAL A 85 3.41 -2.19 2.45
C VAL A 85 3.69 -1.88 3.92
N GLU A 86 3.01 -2.58 4.83
CA GLU A 86 3.17 -2.35 6.27
C GLU A 86 4.60 -2.63 6.74
N ALA A 87 5.21 -3.72 6.31
CA ALA A 87 6.62 -4.01 6.60
C ALA A 87 7.55 -2.92 6.02
N ALA A 88 7.28 -2.44 4.81
CA ALA A 88 8.04 -1.34 4.21
C ALA A 88 7.91 -0.03 5.02
N GLU A 89 6.71 0.32 5.46
CA GLU A 89 6.46 1.48 6.34
C GLU A 89 7.21 1.32 7.65
N ILE A 90 7.21 0.11 8.23
CA ILE A 90 7.95 -0.15 9.47
C ILE A 90 9.45 0.11 9.25
N TYR A 91 10.05 -0.48 8.21
CA TYR A 91 11.47 -0.33 7.91
C TYR A 91 11.85 1.12 7.59
N GLY A 92 11.09 1.77 6.71
CA GLY A 92 11.39 3.13 6.26
C GLY A 92 11.17 4.16 7.37
N THR A 93 10.04 4.10 8.06
CA THR A 93 9.67 5.14 9.05
C THR A 93 10.37 4.95 10.39
N TYR A 94 10.42 3.73 10.95
CA TYR A 94 10.92 3.53 12.31
C TYR A 94 12.41 3.19 12.36
N PHE A 95 12.92 2.49 11.34
CA PHE A 95 14.32 2.06 11.30
C PHE A 95 15.20 2.88 10.36
N GLY A 96 14.60 3.79 9.57
CA GLY A 96 15.34 4.56 8.57
C GLY A 96 15.87 3.73 7.41
N ASP A 97 15.46 2.47 7.28
CA ASP A 97 15.96 1.54 6.27
C ASP A 97 15.16 1.68 4.96
N ALA A 98 15.39 2.80 4.28
CA ALA A 98 14.74 3.11 3.00
C ALA A 98 15.07 2.07 1.92
N GLN A 99 16.28 1.49 1.94
CA GLN A 99 16.66 0.47 0.96
C GLN A 99 15.82 -0.80 1.12
N LYS A 100 15.64 -1.27 2.35
CA LYS A 100 14.80 -2.42 2.63
C LYS A 100 13.33 -2.14 2.30
N ALA A 101 12.82 -0.97 2.67
CA ALA A 101 11.45 -0.57 2.35
C ALA A 101 11.20 -0.58 0.83
N VAL A 102 12.07 0.06 0.04
CA VAL A 102 12.01 0.04 -1.43
C VAL A 102 12.04 -1.38 -1.99
N GLN A 103 12.88 -2.28 -1.46
CA GLN A 103 12.91 -3.68 -1.92
C GLN A 103 11.55 -4.38 -1.76
N LEU A 104 10.86 -4.15 -0.65
CA LEU A 104 9.53 -4.72 -0.40
C LEU A 104 8.45 -4.09 -1.29
N LEU A 105 8.50 -2.78 -1.50
CA LEU A 105 7.56 -2.06 -2.36
C LEU A 105 7.69 -2.49 -3.83
N ARG A 106 8.91 -2.73 -4.31
CA ARG A 106 9.16 -3.27 -5.65
C ARG A 106 8.52 -4.63 -5.90
N ILE A 107 8.38 -5.48 -4.87
CA ILE A 107 7.66 -6.75 -4.99
C ILE A 107 6.18 -6.48 -5.30
N ILE A 108 5.60 -5.45 -4.67
CA ILE A 108 4.22 -5.04 -4.91
C ILE A 108 4.06 -4.56 -6.34
N ASP A 109 4.97 -3.70 -6.76
CA ASP A 109 4.97 -3.15 -8.10
C ASP A 109 5.08 -4.23 -9.19
N LEU A 110 6.04 -5.14 -9.07
CA LEU A 110 6.26 -6.18 -10.07
C LEU A 110 5.13 -7.23 -10.15
N ARG A 111 4.49 -7.54 -9.02
CA ARG A 111 3.57 -8.69 -8.94
C ARG A 111 2.09 -8.30 -8.85
N PHE A 112 1.83 -7.14 -8.25
CA PHE A 112 0.50 -6.71 -7.83
C PHE A 112 0.09 -5.33 -8.36
N ARG A 113 0.90 -4.69 -9.23
CA ARG A 113 0.49 -3.49 -9.98
C ARG A 113 -0.85 -3.75 -10.67
N GLN A 114 -1.81 -2.86 -10.43
CA GLN A 114 -3.22 -2.96 -10.87
C GLN A 114 -4.04 -4.16 -10.35
N LYS A 115 -3.45 -5.07 -9.56
CA LYS A 115 -4.18 -6.23 -8.97
C LYS A 115 -4.54 -6.03 -7.50
N SER A 116 -3.89 -5.08 -6.85
CA SER A 116 -4.08 -4.83 -5.42
C SER A 116 -4.50 -3.38 -5.20
N PRO A 117 -5.50 -3.12 -4.34
CA PRO A 117 -5.91 -1.76 -4.00
C PRO A 117 -4.83 -0.98 -3.25
N VAL A 118 -3.83 -1.65 -2.66
CA VAL A 118 -2.69 -0.98 -2.00
C VAL A 118 -1.52 -0.66 -2.94
N ALA A 119 -1.57 -1.14 -4.20
CA ALA A 119 -0.48 -0.92 -5.15
C ALA A 119 -0.21 0.56 -5.48
N PRO A 120 -1.22 1.45 -5.61
CA PRO A 120 -0.95 2.89 -5.79
C PRO A 120 -0.15 3.45 -4.62
N LYS A 121 -0.60 3.19 -3.38
CA LYS A 121 0.10 3.63 -2.16
C LYS A 121 1.54 3.13 -2.13
N ALA A 122 1.77 1.87 -2.50
CA ALA A 122 3.12 1.30 -2.53
C ALA A 122 4.05 2.03 -3.51
N LEU A 123 3.59 2.27 -4.73
CA LEU A 123 4.38 2.95 -5.77
C LEU A 123 4.66 4.41 -5.41
N PHE A 124 3.68 5.12 -4.83
CA PHE A 124 3.88 6.47 -4.32
C PHE A 124 4.91 6.50 -3.19
N TYR A 125 4.82 5.55 -2.25
CA TYR A 125 5.77 5.49 -1.14
C TYR A 125 7.19 5.13 -1.61
N GLU A 126 7.35 4.28 -2.63
CA GLU A 126 8.65 4.02 -3.24
C GLU A 126 9.27 5.30 -3.83
N ALA A 127 8.47 6.10 -4.55
CA ALA A 127 8.90 7.39 -5.08
C ALA A 127 9.34 8.35 -3.96
N PHE A 128 8.54 8.45 -2.90
CA PHE A 128 8.82 9.28 -1.75
C PHE A 128 10.12 8.88 -1.03
N LEU A 129 10.38 7.58 -0.85
CA LEU A 129 11.63 7.10 -0.25
C LEU A 129 12.84 7.40 -1.12
N TYR A 130 12.72 7.26 -2.45
CA TYR A 130 13.79 7.65 -3.37
C TYR A 130 14.10 9.13 -3.29
N GLU A 131 13.08 9.97 -3.22
CA GLU A 131 13.21 11.42 -3.13
C GLU A 131 13.82 11.85 -1.79
N THR A 132 13.25 11.39 -0.68
CA THR A 132 13.49 12.00 0.64
C THR A 132 14.58 11.34 1.48
N MET A 133 14.83 10.03 1.26
CA MET A 133 15.76 9.27 2.08
C MET A 133 16.98 8.79 1.29
N LEU A 134 16.79 8.45 0.02
CA LEU A 134 17.88 7.94 -0.84
C LEU A 134 18.49 9.01 -1.74
N ASN A 135 17.89 10.19 -1.83
CA ASN A 135 18.31 11.30 -2.69
C ASN A 135 18.51 10.90 -4.17
N ASP A 136 17.76 9.89 -4.63
CA ASP A 136 17.81 9.38 -6.00
C ASP A 136 16.65 9.99 -6.80
N THR A 137 16.82 11.25 -7.21
CA THR A 137 15.81 12.01 -7.93
C THR A 137 15.45 11.38 -9.28
N ALA A 138 16.37 10.64 -9.90
CA ALA A 138 16.09 9.94 -11.15
C ALA A 138 15.07 8.81 -10.93
N LYS A 139 15.29 7.97 -9.90
CA LYS A 139 14.32 6.92 -9.56
C LYS A 139 13.02 7.46 -9.00
N ALA A 140 13.08 8.50 -8.16
CA ALA A 140 11.88 9.16 -7.66
C ALA A 140 11.00 9.68 -8.81
N ARG A 141 11.61 10.34 -9.80
CA ARG A 141 10.93 10.80 -11.02
C ARG A 141 10.23 9.66 -11.73
N GLN A 142 10.96 8.58 -12.00
CA GLN A 142 10.42 7.41 -12.67
C GLN A 142 9.20 6.84 -11.91
N CYS A 143 9.29 6.66 -10.59
CA CYS A 143 8.19 6.12 -9.80
C CYS A 143 6.96 7.05 -9.77
N TYR A 144 7.14 8.37 -9.69
CA TYR A 144 6.01 9.31 -9.77
C TYR A 144 5.38 9.38 -11.16
N GLU A 145 6.19 9.32 -12.23
CA GLU A 145 5.68 9.25 -13.61
C GLU A 145 4.89 7.96 -13.86
N ASP A 146 5.43 6.82 -13.40
CA ASP A 146 4.71 5.54 -13.38
C ASP A 146 3.41 5.65 -12.58
N PHE A 147 3.44 6.28 -11.40
CA PHE A 147 2.23 6.46 -10.59
C PHE A 147 1.14 7.19 -11.39
N LEU A 148 1.50 8.27 -12.07
CA LEU A 148 0.54 9.05 -12.87
C LEU A 148 0.08 8.32 -14.13
N GLN A 149 0.92 7.44 -14.70
CA GLN A 149 0.55 6.62 -15.84
C GLN A 149 -0.47 5.53 -15.45
N TYR A 150 -0.24 4.83 -14.34
CA TYR A 150 -1.05 3.67 -13.94
C TYR A 150 -2.22 4.03 -13.04
N TYR A 151 -2.14 5.14 -12.30
CA TYR A 151 -3.15 5.57 -11.33
C TYR A 151 -3.51 7.07 -11.47
N PRO A 152 -3.88 7.55 -12.68
CA PRO A 152 -4.08 8.98 -12.96
C PRO A 152 -5.19 9.65 -12.13
N ASP A 153 -6.20 8.86 -11.72
CA ASP A 153 -7.39 9.31 -10.99
C ASP A 153 -7.32 9.00 -9.48
N HIS A 154 -6.20 8.47 -8.99
CA HIS A 154 -6.02 8.19 -7.57
C HIS A 154 -5.88 9.49 -6.77
N GLU A 155 -6.29 9.49 -5.49
CA GLU A 155 -6.25 10.67 -4.62
C GLU A 155 -4.85 11.33 -4.53
N LEU A 156 -3.80 10.49 -4.52
CA LEU A 156 -2.38 10.91 -4.50
C LEU A 156 -1.85 11.41 -5.87
N ALA A 157 -2.64 11.38 -6.95
CA ALA A 157 -2.16 11.83 -8.27
C ALA A 157 -1.84 13.33 -8.29
N LYS A 158 -2.56 14.13 -7.50
CA LYS A 158 -2.21 15.55 -7.34
C LYS A 158 -0.84 15.70 -6.65
N ASP A 159 -0.60 14.93 -5.60
CA ASP A 159 0.64 14.98 -4.83
C ASP A 159 1.82 14.50 -5.67
N ALA A 160 1.66 13.44 -6.47
CA ALA A 160 2.71 12.96 -7.37
C ALA A 160 3.12 14.01 -8.41
N ARG A 161 2.15 14.78 -8.96
CA ARG A 161 2.46 15.91 -9.87
C ARG A 161 3.22 17.01 -9.16
N LEU A 162 2.84 17.35 -7.92
CA LEU A 162 3.52 18.36 -7.12
C LEU A 162 4.95 17.93 -6.76
N SER A 163 5.16 16.66 -6.39
CA SER A 163 6.50 16.12 -6.14
C SER A 163 7.36 16.20 -7.39
N LEU A 164 6.85 15.81 -8.57
CA LEU A 164 7.60 15.92 -9.83
C LEU A 164 7.99 17.36 -10.19
N GLU A 165 7.09 18.32 -9.94
CA GLU A 165 7.34 19.74 -10.22
C GLU A 165 8.42 20.34 -9.30
N ASN A 166 8.56 19.80 -8.09
CA ASN A 166 9.49 20.29 -7.08
C ASN A 166 10.68 19.37 -6.85
N LEU A 167 10.80 18.30 -7.62
CA LEU A 167 11.81 17.27 -7.43
C LEU A 167 13.23 17.84 -7.54
N GLY A 168 14.03 17.59 -6.50
CA GLY A 168 15.41 18.07 -6.43
C GLY A 168 15.55 19.56 -6.07
N LYS A 169 14.45 20.27 -5.81
CA LYS A 169 14.49 21.63 -5.27
C LYS A 169 14.73 21.63 -3.77
N SER A 170 15.36 22.68 -3.27
CA SER A 170 15.47 22.89 -1.83
C SER A 170 14.12 23.32 -1.23
N PRO A 171 13.90 23.09 0.08
CA PRO A 171 12.70 23.60 0.76
C PRO A 171 12.51 25.11 0.60
N GLU A 172 13.61 25.88 0.61
CA GLU A 172 13.59 27.33 0.45
C GLU A 172 13.09 27.74 -0.95
N GLU A 173 13.55 27.07 -2.00
CA GLU A 173 13.09 27.30 -3.37
C GLU A 173 11.59 27.00 -3.54
N VAL A 174 11.12 25.93 -2.88
CA VAL A 174 9.69 25.56 -2.88
C VAL A 174 8.86 26.61 -2.14
N ILE A 175 9.31 27.05 -0.95
CA ILE A 175 8.63 28.10 -0.17
C ILE A 175 8.59 29.41 -0.95
N GLU A 176 9.70 29.84 -1.54
CA GLU A 176 9.77 31.07 -2.34
C GLU A 176 8.77 31.04 -3.49
N LYS A 177 8.66 29.91 -4.20
CA LYS A 177 7.69 29.72 -5.28
C LYS A 177 6.25 29.83 -4.78
N ILE A 178 5.94 29.24 -3.62
CA ILE A 178 4.60 29.31 -3.02
C ILE A 178 4.27 30.76 -2.64
N LEU A 179 5.20 31.47 -2.00
CA LEU A 179 5.02 32.86 -1.58
C LEU A 179 4.84 33.82 -2.77
N LYS A 180 5.55 33.60 -3.87
CA LYS A 180 5.40 34.39 -5.11
C LYS A 180 4.12 34.08 -5.89
N GLY A 181 3.59 32.86 -5.76
CA GLY A 181 2.38 32.40 -6.46
C GLY A 181 1.05 32.77 -5.78
N GLN A 182 1.07 33.26 -4.53
CA GLN A 182 -0.12 33.77 -3.87
C GLN A 182 -0.43 35.19 -4.39
N PRO A 183 -1.57 35.44 -5.07
CA PRO A 183 -2.01 36.81 -5.29
C PRO A 183 -2.19 37.44 -3.92
N THR A 184 -1.46 38.53 -3.67
CA THR A 184 -1.61 39.32 -2.45
C THR A 184 -3.08 39.73 -2.39
N SER A 185 -3.86 39.14 -1.49
CA SER A 185 -5.19 39.63 -1.16
C SER A 185 -5.01 40.98 -0.48
N ARG A 186 -4.80 42.02 -1.28
CA ARG A 186 -5.00 43.41 -0.89
C ARG A 186 -6.50 43.65 -0.86
N GLN A 187 -7.11 43.52 0.32
CA GLN A 187 -8.07 44.48 0.86
C GLN A 187 -7.91 44.51 2.38
#